data_AF-A0A2A5V2C8-F1
#
_entry.id   AF-A0A2A5V2C8-F1
#
_cell.length_a   1.000
_cell.length_b   1.000
_cell.length_c   1.000
_cell.angle_alpha   90.00
_cell.angle_beta   90.00
_cell.angle_gamma   90.00
#
_symmetry.space_group_name_H-M   'P 1'
#
loop_
_entity.id
_entity.type
_entity.pdbx_description
1 polymer ?
#
loop_
_entity_poly.entity_id
_entity_poly.type
_entity_poly.pdbx_seq_one_letter_code
_entity_poly.pdbx_strand_id
1 'polypeptide(L)'
;MKQTKILILFLLILALLPGCRGIKEKLSMKKKQNVDEFLIEKKNPLVFPPNYSQLPKPKDSIQKDKDDKKDDLDLSEIFEDSKEVKEQNSSNELEKSISDILNK
;
A
#
# COMPACT_ATOMS: atom_id res chain seq x y z
N MET A 1 -36.74 -27.60 23.77
CA MET A 1 -35.51 -26.95 23.26
C MET A 1 -34.69 -27.79 22.27
N LYS A 2 -34.70 -29.14 22.30
CA LYS A 2 -33.92 -29.95 21.35
C LYS A 2 -34.46 -29.88 19.90
N GLN A 3 -35.78 -29.92 19.74
CA GLN A 3 -36.43 -29.90 18.42
C GLN A 3 -36.30 -28.55 17.70
N THR A 4 -36.33 -27.44 18.43
CA THR A 4 -36.10 -26.11 17.86
C THR A 4 -34.66 -25.93 17.38
N LYS A 5 -33.67 -26.50 18.08
CA LYS A 5 -32.26 -26.49 17.64
C LYS A 5 -32.05 -27.28 16.34
N ILE A 6 -32.73 -28.43 16.20
CA ILE A 6 -32.71 -29.24 14.98
C ILE A 6 -33.35 -28.49 13.80
N LEU A 7 -34.46 -27.80 14.04
CA LEU A 7 -35.13 -27.00 13.02
C LEU A 7 -34.28 -25.82 12.53
N ILE A 8 -33.58 -25.15 13.45
CA ILE A 8 -32.64 -24.05 13.12
C ILE A 8 -31.45 -24.58 12.31
N LEU A 9 -30.88 -25.73 12.70
CA LEU A 9 -29.78 -26.36 11.97
C LEU A 9 -30.21 -26.77 10.55
N PHE A 10 -31.42 -27.30 10.39
CA PHE A 10 -31.97 -27.64 9.09
C PHE A 10 -32.17 -26.39 8.20
N LEU A 11 -32.69 -25.31 8.78
CA LEU A 11 -32.88 -24.05 8.06
C LEU A 11 -31.54 -23.44 7.61
N LEU A 12 -30.50 -23.54 8.45
CA LEU A 12 -29.15 -23.08 8.12
C LEU A 12 -28.59 -23.86 6.93
N ILE A 13 -28.68 -25.18 6.94
CA ILE A 13 -28.25 -26.02 5.81
C ILE A 13 -29.01 -25.66 4.55
N LEU A 14 -30.33 -25.41 4.65
CA LEU A 14 -31.17 -25.08 3.50
C LEU A 14 -30.75 -23.76 2.82
N ALA A 15 -30.22 -22.80 3.59
CA ALA A 15 -29.73 -21.52 3.10
C ALA A 15 -28.44 -21.63 2.26
N LEU A 16 -27.69 -22.75 2.33
CA LEU A 16 -26.47 -22.95 1.55
C LEU A 16 -26.70 -23.56 0.16
N LEU A 17 -27.87 -24.18 -0.11
CA LEU A 17 -28.18 -24.77 -1.42
C LEU A 17 -28.20 -23.78 -2.61
N PRO A 18 -28.65 -22.51 -2.51
CA PRO A 18 -28.64 -21.60 -3.66
C PRO A 18 -27.23 -21.28 -4.19
N GLY A 19 -26.18 -21.44 -3.38
CA GLY A 19 -24.79 -21.19 -3.79
C GLY A 19 -24.22 -22.21 -4.79
N CYS A 20 -24.78 -23.41 -4.86
CA CYS A 20 -24.29 -24.47 -5.76
C CYS A 20 -24.82 -24.38 -7.20
N ARG A 21 -25.73 -23.44 -7.50
CA ARG A 21 -26.33 -23.31 -8.85
C ARG A 21 -25.30 -22.98 -9.93
N GLY A 22 -24.30 -22.15 -9.62
CA GLY A 22 -23.25 -21.73 -10.58
C GLY A 22 -22.11 -22.73 -10.78
N ILE A 23 -21.96 -23.73 -9.90
CA ILE A 23 -20.89 -24.74 -10.01
C ILE A 23 -21.17 -25.67 -11.19
N LYS A 24 -22.43 -26.01 -11.46
CA LYS A 24 -22.83 -26.87 -12.58
C LYS A 24 -22.37 -26.30 -13.91
N GLU A 25 -22.52 -25.00 -14.14
CA GLU A 25 -22.14 -24.38 -15.42
C GLU A 25 -20.62 -24.31 -15.61
N LYS A 26 -19.88 -24.06 -14.53
CA LYS A 26 -18.41 -24.02 -14.54
C LYS A 26 -17.77 -25.40 -14.61
N LEU A 27 -18.38 -26.42 -14.01
CA LEU A 27 -17.84 -27.78 -13.97
C LEU A 27 -18.37 -28.68 -15.10
N SER A 28 -19.50 -28.32 -15.73
CA SER A 28 -20.09 -29.13 -16.82
C SER A 28 -19.24 -29.17 -18.09
N MET A 29 -18.09 -28.47 -18.12
CA MET A 29 -17.12 -28.45 -19.23
C MET A 29 -17.81 -28.32 -20.60
N LYS A 30 -18.92 -27.57 -20.63
CA LYS A 30 -19.67 -27.32 -21.86
C LYS A 30 -18.83 -26.37 -22.68
N LYS A 31 -18.37 -26.83 -23.84
CA LYS A 31 -17.75 -25.98 -24.84
C LYS A 31 -18.74 -24.87 -25.19
N LYS A 32 -18.46 -23.63 -24.74
CA LYS A 32 -19.22 -22.46 -25.17
C LYS A 32 -19.03 -22.38 -26.69
N GLN A 33 -20.11 -22.22 -27.47
CA GLN A 33 -20.01 -22.28 -28.94
C GLN A 33 -19.12 -21.17 -29.52
N ASN A 34 -18.89 -20.09 -28.76
CA ASN A 34 -18.08 -18.93 -29.14
C ASN A 34 -17.05 -18.61 -28.03
N VAL A 35 -16.18 -19.56 -27.67
CA VAL A 35 -14.97 -19.25 -26.88
C VAL A 35 -13.80 -19.05 -27.83
N ASP A 36 -13.16 -17.90 -27.69
CA ASP A 36 -11.90 -17.46 -28.28
C ASP A 36 -11.93 -16.90 -29.72
N GLU A 37 -13.00 -16.18 -30.06
CA GLU A 37 -12.75 -14.99 -30.87
C GLU A 37 -12.09 -13.96 -29.95
N PHE A 38 -10.80 -13.71 -30.16
CA PHE A 38 -10.13 -12.58 -29.51
C PHE A 38 -11.03 -11.36 -29.68
N LEU A 39 -11.45 -10.73 -28.58
CA LEU A 39 -12.17 -9.46 -28.62
C LEU A 39 -11.17 -8.39 -29.08
N ILE A 40 -10.94 -8.33 -30.39
CA ILE A 40 -10.07 -7.35 -31.03
C ILE A 40 -10.86 -6.06 -31.07
N GLU A 41 -10.87 -5.36 -29.93
CA GLU A 41 -11.38 -4.00 -29.88
C GLU A 41 -10.37 -3.09 -30.58
N LYS A 42 -10.83 -2.36 -31.60
CA LYS A 42 -10.03 -1.36 -32.27
C LYS A 42 -9.68 -0.27 -31.26
N LYS A 43 -8.46 -0.33 -30.72
CA LYS A 43 -7.94 0.74 -29.86
C LYS A 43 -7.85 2.02 -30.69
N ASN A 44 -8.28 3.12 -30.08
CA ASN A 44 -8.06 4.42 -30.67
C ASN A 44 -6.55 4.63 -30.87
N PRO A 45 -6.15 5.31 -31.96
CA PRO A 45 -4.75 5.63 -32.17
C PRO A 45 -4.22 6.38 -30.95
N LEU A 46 -2.94 6.16 -30.64
CA LEU A 46 -2.23 6.91 -29.61
C LEU A 46 -2.21 8.38 -30.03
N VAL A 47 -3.15 9.17 -29.50
CA VAL A 47 -3.18 10.61 -29.68
C VAL A 47 -2.44 11.25 -28.52
N PHE A 48 -1.59 12.20 -28.86
CA PHE A 48 -0.92 13.00 -27.85
C PHE A 48 -1.96 13.84 -27.12
N PRO A 49 -1.93 13.92 -25.78
CA PRO A 49 -2.85 14.79 -25.07
C PRO A 49 -2.63 16.23 -25.56
N PRO A 50 -3.70 17.03 -25.69
CA PRO A 50 -3.63 18.40 -26.21
C PRO A 50 -2.71 19.30 -25.37
N ASN A 51 -2.38 18.85 -24.16
CA ASN A 51 -1.53 19.55 -23.23
C ASN A 51 -0.32 18.73 -22.74
N TYR A 52 0.30 17.94 -23.62
CA TYR A 52 1.50 17.19 -23.23
C TYR A 52 2.67 18.09 -22.84
N SER A 53 2.82 19.22 -23.54
CA SER A 53 3.98 20.09 -23.39
C SER A 53 3.88 21.09 -22.24
N GLN A 54 2.73 21.22 -21.57
CA GLN A 54 2.65 22.08 -20.38
C GLN A 54 2.81 21.24 -19.12
N LEU A 55 3.77 21.64 -18.31
CA LEU A 55 3.95 21.12 -16.97
C LEU A 55 2.94 21.81 -16.02
N PRO A 56 2.42 21.10 -15.01
CA PRO A 56 1.65 21.75 -13.96
C PRO A 56 2.51 22.84 -13.32
N LYS A 57 1.92 24.03 -13.13
CA LYS A 57 2.62 25.10 -12.41
C LYS A 57 2.91 24.63 -10.98
N PRO A 58 4.11 24.87 -10.45
CA PRO A 58 4.35 24.73 -9.02
C PRO A 58 3.28 25.51 -8.26
N LYS A 59 2.75 24.93 -7.18
CA LYS A 59 1.97 25.74 -6.25
C LYS A 59 2.95 26.72 -5.62
N ASP A 60 2.76 28.02 -5.85
CA ASP A 60 3.37 29.01 -4.99
C ASP A 60 2.92 28.66 -3.57
N SER A 61 3.89 28.32 -2.72
CA SER A 61 3.61 28.26 -1.30
C SER A 61 3.04 29.61 -0.91
N ILE A 62 1.99 29.57 -0.10
CA ILE A 62 1.27 30.72 0.46
C ILE A 62 0.11 31.22 -0.41
N GLN A 63 -0.95 30.39 -0.46
CA GLN A 63 -2.25 30.96 -0.14
C GLN A 63 -2.18 31.31 1.36
N LYS A 64 -1.88 32.57 1.64
CA LYS A 64 -1.99 33.16 2.98
C LYS A 64 -3.47 33.16 3.31
N ASP A 65 -3.99 32.01 3.73
CA ASP A 65 -5.17 32.04 4.58
C ASP A 65 -4.77 32.88 5.80
N LYS A 66 -5.53 33.95 5.97
CA LYS A 66 -5.35 34.91 7.05
C LYS A 66 -5.65 34.19 8.36
N ASP A 67 -4.62 33.71 9.04
CA ASP A 67 -4.68 33.55 10.49
C ASP A 67 -3.44 34.19 11.09
N ASP A 68 -3.60 35.47 11.46
CA ASP A 68 -2.69 36.20 12.33
C ASP A 68 -2.72 35.56 13.72
N LYS A 69 -1.94 34.49 13.91
CA LYS A 69 -1.52 34.04 15.24
C LYS A 69 -0.01 33.86 15.24
N LYS A 70 0.66 34.88 15.77
CA LYS A 70 2.04 34.75 16.25
C LYS A 70 1.99 33.91 17.53
N ASP A 71 1.91 32.60 17.36
CA ASP A 71 2.21 31.67 18.45
C ASP A 71 3.74 31.60 18.52
N ASP A 72 4.31 32.30 19.49
CA ASP A 72 5.73 32.25 19.80
C ASP A 72 6.04 30.82 20.27
N LEU A 73 6.70 30.04 19.42
CA LEU A 73 6.98 28.63 19.67
C LEU A 73 8.12 28.53 20.69
N ASP A 74 7.79 28.22 21.95
CA ASP A 74 8.78 27.92 22.98
C ASP A 74 9.36 26.52 22.76
N LEU A 75 10.63 26.48 22.36
CA LEU A 75 11.36 25.23 22.04
C LEU A 75 12.19 24.73 23.23
N SER A 76 12.11 25.39 24.39
CA SER A 76 12.95 25.08 25.56
C SER A 76 12.82 23.63 26.01
N GLU A 77 11.61 23.06 25.94
CA GLU A 77 11.31 21.66 26.30
C GLU A 77 12.00 20.63 25.39
N ILE A 78 12.38 21.00 24.16
CA ILE A 78 13.04 20.09 23.21
C ILE A 78 14.54 19.95 23.51
N PHE A 79 15.14 20.95 24.14
CA PHE A 79 16.59 21.02 24.36
C PHE A 79 17.04 20.54 25.74
N GLU A 80 16.14 20.29 26.69
CA GLU A 80 16.50 19.87 28.05
C GLU A 80 17.04 18.42 28.14
N ASP A 81 16.76 17.57 27.14
CA ASP A 81 17.09 16.13 27.19
C ASP A 81 18.40 15.72 26.51
N SER A 82 19.28 16.66 26.11
CA SER A 82 20.61 16.29 25.61
C SER A 82 21.56 15.96 26.76
N LYS A 83 21.34 14.84 27.45
CA LYS A 83 22.39 14.17 28.24
C LYS A 83 23.54 13.84 27.29
N GLU A 84 24.73 14.32 27.65
CA GLU A 84 26.02 14.10 26.98
C GLU A 84 26.12 12.68 26.40
N VAL A 85 26.10 12.58 25.07
CA VAL A 85 26.53 11.38 24.37
C VAL A 85 28.05 11.32 24.50
N LYS A 86 28.56 10.44 25.37
CA LYS A 86 29.98 10.09 25.39
C LYS A 86 30.38 9.55 24.01
N GLU A 87 31.29 10.26 23.35
CA GLU A 87 31.95 9.83 22.13
C GLU A 87 32.75 8.54 22.41
N GLN A 88 32.20 7.39 21.99
CA GLN A 88 32.95 6.15 21.94
C GLN A 88 33.75 6.12 20.63
N ASN A 89 35.02 6.53 20.71
CA ASN A 89 36.00 6.38 19.64
C ASN A 89 36.23 4.89 19.32
N SER A 90 35.51 4.37 18.34
CA SER A 90 35.65 3.01 17.80
C SER A 90 36.74 2.88 16.72
N SER A 91 37.68 3.84 16.65
CA SER A 91 38.68 3.92 15.58
C SER A 91 39.81 2.88 15.68
N ASN A 92 40.03 2.28 16.86
CA ASN A 92 41.25 1.52 17.12
C ASN A 92 41.21 0.04 16.66
N GLU A 93 40.01 -0.56 16.47
CA GLU A 93 39.91 -1.97 16.04
C GLU A 93 40.22 -2.15 14.55
N LEU A 94 39.80 -1.19 13.72
CA LEU A 94 40.06 -1.21 12.28
C LEU A 94 41.54 -0.96 11.97
N GLU A 95 42.15 0.03 12.63
CA GLU A 95 43.57 0.35 12.45
C GLU A 95 44.50 -0.80 12.84
N LYS A 96 44.16 -1.52 13.93
CA LYS A 96 44.91 -2.70 14.37
C LYS A 96 44.80 -3.83 13.36
N SER A 97 43.61 -4.09 12.85
CA SER A 97 43.36 -5.13 11.82
C SER A 97 44.13 -4.87 10.53
N ILE A 98 44.25 -3.60 10.12
CA ILE A 98 45.00 -3.21 8.92
C ILE A 98 46.51 -3.39 9.13
N SER A 99 47.02 -3.02 10.31
CA SER A 99 48.45 -3.13 10.63
C SER A 99 48.95 -4.58 10.68
N ASP A 100 48.12 -5.49 11.20
CA ASP A 100 48.45 -6.93 11.25
C ASP A 100 48.52 -7.57 9.84
N ILE A 101 47.75 -7.05 8.88
CA ILE A 101 47.79 -7.49 7.48
C ILE A 101 49.06 -7.01 6.78
N LEU A 102 49.50 -5.78 7.05
CA LEU A 102 50.64 -5.16 6.38
C LEU A 102 52.00 -5.68 6.86
N ASN A 103 52.09 -6.17 8.10
CA ASN A 103 53.32 -6.68 8.70
C ASN A 103 53.53 -8.20 8.52
N LYS A 104 52.71 -8.86 7.70
CA LYS A 104 52.82 -10.29 7.37
C LYS A 104 53.40 -10.49 5.97
#